data_AF-A0A7K3L0E8-F1
#
_entry.id   AF-A0A7K3L0E8-F1
#
_cell.length_a   1.000
_cell.length_b   1.000
_cell.length_c   1.000
_cell.angle_alpha   90.00
_cell.angle_beta   90.00
_cell.angle_gamma   90.00
#
_symmetry.space_group_name_H-M   'P 1'
#
loop_
_entity.id
_entity.type
_entity.pdbx_description
1 polymer ?
#
loop_
_entity_poly.entity_id
_entity_poly.type
_entity_poly.pdbx_seq_one_letter_code
_entity_poly.pdbx_strand_id
1 'polypeptide(L)'
;MIQRMTIPGRLPGLNEYTRACRAHPMAGAKMKREAQDAVLWCARAARLRPHGGPVRVRYQFFEAPARKGARLRDKSNIASFAVKVIEDALVEAGLIPDDGWDEVAGYSCEFARTADPRIVVTIEDGLA
;
A
#
# COMPACT_ATOMS: atom_id res chain seq x y z
N MET A 1 16.86 -3.76 10.55
CA MET A 1 16.45 -4.75 9.54
C MET A 1 15.78 -4.02 8.38
N ILE A 2 15.99 -4.45 7.14
CA ILE A 2 15.32 -3.91 5.96
C ILE A 2 14.70 -5.09 5.19
N GLN A 3 13.41 -4.98 4.86
CA GLN A 3 12.68 -5.99 4.10
C GLN A 3 11.87 -5.32 2.99
N ARG A 4 11.55 -6.08 1.94
CA ARG A 4 10.88 -5.55 0.75
C ARG A 4 9.89 -6.54 0.16
N MET A 5 8.74 -6.04 -0.25
CA MET A 5 7.77 -6.77 -1.08
C MET A 5 7.41 -5.97 -2.33
N THR A 6 6.89 -6.66 -3.35
CA THR A 6 6.36 -6.03 -4.56
C THR A 6 4.92 -6.47 -4.77
N ILE A 7 4.02 -5.50 -4.91
CA ILE A 7 2.61 -5.71 -5.24
C ILE A 7 2.48 -5.52 -6.76
N PRO A 8 2.13 -6.55 -7.54
CA PRO A 8 1.98 -6.43 -8.98
C PRO A 8 0.76 -5.57 -9.33
N GLY A 9 0.86 -4.80 -10.40
CA GLY A 9 -0.23 -3.94 -10.85
C GLY A 9 -0.42 -2.71 -9.98
N ARG A 10 -1.67 -2.37 -9.70
CA ARG A 10 -2.05 -1.14 -8.99
C ARG A 10 -3.16 -1.44 -8.01
N LEU A 11 -3.12 -0.80 -6.85
CA LEU A 11 -4.26 -0.73 -5.95
C LEU A 11 -5.25 0.34 -6.44
N PRO A 12 -6.54 0.26 -6.03
CA PRO A 12 -7.51 1.34 -6.21
C PRO A 12 -7.01 2.71 -5.73
N GLY A 13 -7.62 3.78 -6.22
CA GLY A 13 -7.38 5.13 -5.72
C GLY A 13 -8.42 5.53 -4.67
N LEU A 14 -8.13 6.60 -3.93
CA LEU A 14 -9.04 7.15 -2.93
C LEU A 14 -10.41 7.54 -3.53
N ASN A 15 -10.43 8.09 -4.74
CA ASN A 15 -11.64 8.48 -5.44
C ASN A 15 -12.51 7.26 -5.80
N GLU A 16 -11.89 6.19 -6.29
CA GLU A 16 -12.56 4.91 -6.56
C GLU A 16 -13.18 4.34 -5.28
N TYR A 17 -12.42 4.33 -4.19
CA TYR A 17 -12.89 3.86 -2.88
C TYR A 17 -14.04 4.72 -2.34
N THR A 18 -13.92 6.05 -2.39
CA THR A 18 -14.95 6.97 -1.90
C THR A 18 -16.26 6.81 -2.69
N ARG A 19 -16.17 6.62 -4.01
CA ARG A 19 -17.36 6.32 -4.83
C ARG A 19 -17.98 4.99 -4.44
N ALA A 20 -17.19 3.94 -4.21
CA ALA A 20 -17.71 2.65 -3.76
C ALA A 20 -18.43 2.76 -2.40
N CYS A 21 -17.83 3.46 -1.43
CA CYS A 21 -18.45 3.71 -0.13
C CYS A 21 -19.78 4.47 -0.24
N ARG A 22 -19.87 5.45 -1.14
CA ARG A 22 -21.09 6.24 -1.38
C ARG A 22 -22.17 5.47 -2.12
N ALA A 23 -21.78 4.50 -2.96
CA ALA A 23 -22.74 3.68 -3.70
C ALA A 23 -23.37 2.62 -2.79
N HIS A 24 -22.57 1.90 -2.01
CA HIS A 24 -23.05 0.90 -1.06
C HIS A 24 -21.97 0.61 0.00
N PRO A 25 -22.26 0.61 1.31
CA PRO A 25 -21.26 0.38 2.35
C PRO A 25 -20.44 -0.91 2.15
N MET A 26 -21.11 -2.01 1.76
CA MET A 26 -20.42 -3.28 1.49
C MET A 26 -19.49 -3.22 0.27
N ALA A 27 -19.74 -2.34 -0.70
CA ALA A 27 -18.88 -2.21 -1.88
C ALA A 27 -17.53 -1.57 -1.51
N GLY A 28 -17.55 -0.54 -0.66
CA GLY A 28 -16.33 0.04 -0.09
C GLY A 28 -15.55 -0.98 0.72
N ALA A 29 -16.21 -1.66 1.66
CA ALA A 29 -15.58 -2.69 2.51
C ALA A 29 -14.96 -3.82 1.67
N LYS A 30 -15.68 -4.31 0.64
CA LYS A 30 -15.18 -5.34 -0.28
C LYS A 30 -13.96 -4.86 -1.05
N MET A 31 -13.99 -3.66 -1.62
CA MET A 31 -12.85 -3.10 -2.36
C MET A 31 -11.60 -2.96 -1.48
N LYS A 32 -11.76 -2.48 -0.25
CA LYS A 32 -10.66 -2.38 0.71
C LYS A 32 -10.12 -3.77 1.04
N ARG A 33 -11.00 -4.74 1.32
CA ARG A 33 -10.59 -6.10 1.67
C ARG A 33 -9.84 -6.80 0.54
N GLU A 34 -10.33 -6.72 -0.70
CA GLU A 34 -9.65 -7.29 -1.87
C GLU A 34 -8.25 -6.71 -2.07
N ALA A 35 -8.11 -5.39 -1.88
CA ALA A 35 -6.82 -4.71 -1.95
C ALA A 35 -5.87 -5.17 -0.83
N GLN A 36 -6.38 -5.28 0.41
CA GLN A 36 -5.63 -5.73 1.58
C GLN A 36 -5.17 -7.19 1.44
N ASP A 37 -6.04 -8.08 0.95
CA ASP A 37 -5.72 -9.49 0.68
C ASP A 37 -4.59 -9.64 -0.35
N ALA A 38 -4.57 -8.78 -1.39
CA ALA A 38 -3.48 -8.76 -2.35
C ALA A 38 -2.13 -8.38 -1.70
N VAL A 39 -2.13 -7.41 -0.78
CA VAL A 39 -0.93 -7.03 -0.03
C VAL A 39 -0.47 -8.16 0.90
N LEU A 40 -1.38 -8.78 1.64
CA LEU A 40 -1.09 -9.92 2.52
C LEU A 40 -0.45 -11.08 1.76
N TRP A 41 -0.97 -11.40 0.59
CA TRP A 41 -0.38 -12.41 -0.30
C TRP A 41 1.06 -12.07 -0.69
N CYS A 42 1.32 -10.81 -1.04
CA CYS A 42 2.66 -10.36 -1.42
C CYS A 42 3.63 -10.38 -0.23
N ALA A 43 3.18 -9.97 0.96
CA ALA A 43 3.97 -10.02 2.18
C ALA A 43 4.37 -11.46 2.55
N ARG A 44 3.41 -12.39 2.47
CA ARG A 44 3.65 -13.84 2.68
C ARG A 44 4.60 -14.42 1.66
N ALA A 45 4.39 -14.12 0.37
CA ALA A 45 5.26 -14.59 -0.71
C ALA A 45 6.70 -14.07 -0.58
N ALA A 46 6.87 -12.83 -0.13
CA ALA A 46 8.17 -12.22 0.16
C ALA A 46 8.81 -12.73 1.47
N ARG A 47 8.08 -13.54 2.26
CA ARG A 47 8.53 -14.10 3.55
C ARG A 47 8.97 -13.00 4.52
N LEU A 48 8.23 -11.90 4.56
CA LEU A 48 8.49 -10.82 5.52
C LEU A 48 8.37 -11.35 6.96
N ARG A 49 9.21 -10.83 7.84
CA ARG A 49 9.24 -11.16 9.27
C ARG A 49 8.82 -9.97 10.13
N PRO A 50 8.30 -10.20 11.35
CA PRO A 50 7.98 -9.11 12.28
C PRO A 50 9.18 -8.21 12.57
N HIS A 51 8.93 -6.91 12.66
CA HIS A 51 9.88 -5.90 13.13
C HIS A 51 9.79 -5.77 14.66
N GLY A 52 10.93 -5.55 15.32
CA GLY A 52 11.03 -5.49 16.79
C GLY A 52 10.87 -4.09 17.39
N GLY A 53 10.66 -3.07 16.58
CA GLY A 53 10.53 -1.68 16.99
C GLY A 53 9.87 -0.83 15.91
N PRO A 54 9.85 0.51 16.06
CA PRO A 54 9.24 1.42 15.09
C PRO A 54 9.83 1.19 13.70
N VAL A 55 9.06 1.44 12.65
CA VAL A 55 9.49 1.29 11.25
C VAL A 55 9.37 2.58 10.47
N ARG A 56 10.18 2.71 9.42
CA ARG A 56 9.94 3.64 8.31
C ARG A 56 9.53 2.87 7.07
N VAL A 57 8.49 3.34 6.39
CA VAL A 57 7.98 2.68 5.18
C VAL A 57 8.22 3.54 3.95
N ARG A 58 8.89 3.00 2.94
CA ARG A 58 9.05 3.64 1.63
C ARG A 58 8.16 2.97 0.60
N TYR A 59 7.28 3.76 0.00
CA TYR A 59 6.38 3.35 -1.08
C TYR A 59 6.87 3.89 -2.41
N GLN A 60 7.21 3.01 -3.35
CA GLN A 60 7.52 3.39 -4.73
C GLN A 60 6.38 2.93 -5.65
N PHE A 61 5.62 3.89 -6.16
CA PHE A 61 4.50 3.67 -7.06
C PHE A 61 4.97 3.79 -8.50
N PHE A 62 4.98 2.66 -9.22
CA PHE A 62 5.16 2.63 -10.66
C PHE A 62 3.78 2.56 -11.32
N GLU A 63 3.35 3.67 -11.90
CA GLU A 63 1.99 3.86 -12.38
C GLU A 63 1.93 3.89 -13.92
N ALA A 64 0.84 3.34 -14.46
CA ALA A 64 0.51 3.35 -15.89
C ALA A 64 -0.95 3.81 -16.07
N PRO A 65 -1.30 4.47 -17.19
CA PRO A 65 -2.69 4.82 -17.46
C PRO A 65 -3.54 3.55 -17.60
N ALA A 66 -4.81 3.62 -17.18
CA ALA A 66 -5.71 2.44 -17.20
C ALA A 66 -5.99 1.90 -18.61
N ARG A 67 -5.81 2.73 -19.63
CA ARG A 67 -5.87 2.38 -21.05
C ARG A 67 -5.01 3.35 -21.86
N LYS A 68 -4.66 2.96 -23.08
CA LYS A 68 -3.94 3.84 -24.01
C LYS A 68 -4.69 5.16 -24.19
N GLY A 69 -3.96 6.27 -24.02
CA GLY A 69 -4.50 7.63 -24.12
C GLY A 69 -5.23 8.17 -22.88
N ALA A 70 -5.38 7.38 -21.81
CA ALA A 70 -5.91 7.90 -20.54
C ALA A 70 -4.83 8.66 -19.75
N ARG A 71 -5.26 9.56 -18.87
CA ARG A 71 -4.38 10.26 -17.91
C ARG A 71 -4.00 9.31 -16.77
N LEU A 72 -2.81 9.51 -16.18
CA LEU A 72 -2.47 8.89 -14.90
C LEU A 72 -3.32 9.48 -13.77
N ARG A 73 -3.57 8.66 -12.75
CA ARG A 73 -4.19 9.11 -11.51
C ARG A 73 -3.24 10.10 -10.79
N ASP A 74 -3.81 11.05 -10.05
CA ASP A 74 -3.02 11.99 -9.29
C ASP A 74 -2.27 11.28 -8.13
N LYS A 75 -1.08 11.77 -7.78
CA LYS A 75 -0.20 11.14 -6.78
C LYS A 75 -0.89 10.96 -5.43
N SER A 76 -1.64 11.97 -4.96
CA SER A 76 -2.41 11.90 -3.72
C SER A 76 -3.53 10.86 -3.80
N ASN A 77 -4.24 10.75 -4.93
CA ASN A 77 -5.27 9.74 -5.13
C ASN A 77 -4.72 8.31 -5.00
N ILE A 78 -3.50 8.09 -5.51
CA ILE A 78 -2.79 6.81 -5.41
C ILE A 78 -2.35 6.54 -3.96
N ALA A 79 -1.58 7.47 -3.38
CA ALA A 79 -0.95 7.27 -2.08
C ALA A 79 -1.97 7.16 -0.94
N SER A 80 -2.99 8.03 -0.88
CA SER A 80 -3.91 8.07 0.26
C SER A 80 -4.64 6.74 0.50
N PHE A 81 -5.00 6.02 -0.56
CA PHE A 81 -5.62 4.70 -0.42
C PHE A 81 -4.58 3.61 -0.18
N ALA A 82 -3.51 3.60 -0.98
CA ALA A 82 -2.53 2.53 -0.93
C ALA A 82 -1.75 2.48 0.39
N VAL A 83 -1.33 3.62 0.92
CA VAL A 83 -0.60 3.72 2.21
C VAL A 83 -1.43 3.06 3.31
N LYS A 84 -2.70 3.50 3.47
CA LYS A 84 -3.57 2.95 4.51
C LYS A 84 -3.82 1.46 4.36
N VAL A 85 -4.10 0.99 3.13
CA VAL A 85 -4.35 -0.44 2.89
C VAL A 85 -3.11 -1.29 3.14
N ILE A 86 -1.92 -0.79 2.80
CA ILE A 86 -0.68 -1.51 3.04
C ILE A 86 -0.39 -1.56 4.54
N GLU A 87 -0.52 -0.45 5.27
CA GLU A 87 -0.36 -0.42 6.73
C GLU A 87 -1.32 -1.37 7.45
N ASP A 88 -2.61 -1.34 7.10
CA ASP A 88 -3.60 -2.30 7.65
C ASP A 88 -3.19 -3.77 7.37
N ALA A 89 -2.62 -4.05 6.19
CA ALA A 89 -2.12 -5.38 5.85
C ALA A 89 -0.85 -5.77 6.63
N LEU A 90 0.05 -4.82 6.91
CA LEU A 90 1.24 -5.08 7.73
C LEU A 90 0.85 -5.45 9.16
N VAL A 91 -0.15 -4.76 9.72
CA VAL A 91 -0.73 -5.06 11.03
C VAL A 91 -1.42 -6.43 11.02
N GLU A 92 -2.31 -6.70 10.04
CA GLU A 92 -2.99 -8.00 9.94
C GLU A 92 -2.01 -9.17 9.72
N ALA A 93 -0.88 -8.94 9.05
CA ALA A 93 0.17 -9.94 8.87
C ALA A 93 1.04 -10.15 10.12
N GLY A 94 0.88 -9.33 11.18
CA GLY A 94 1.74 -9.34 12.37
C GLY A 94 3.16 -8.88 12.09
N LEU A 95 3.38 -8.07 11.05
CA LEU A 95 4.70 -7.53 10.70
C LEU A 95 5.08 -6.34 11.57
N ILE A 96 4.08 -5.57 12.00
CA ILE A 96 4.12 -4.51 12.99
C ILE A 96 2.88 -4.67 13.89
N PRO A 97 2.91 -4.22 15.16
CA PRO A 97 1.79 -4.43 16.08
C PRO A 97 0.60 -3.49 15.80
N ASP A 98 0.86 -2.29 15.28
CA ASP A 98 -0.14 -1.29 14.89
C ASP A 98 0.46 -0.33 13.83
N ASP A 99 -0.31 0.61 13.29
CA ASP A 99 0.13 1.67 12.35
C ASP A 99 0.22 3.08 13.00
N GLY A 100 0.27 3.11 14.33
CA GLY A 100 0.27 4.31 15.15
C GLY A 100 1.61 5.06 15.22
N TRP A 101 1.63 6.07 16.09
CA TRP A 101 2.79 6.95 16.30
C TRP A 101 4.03 6.21 16.84
N ASP A 102 3.83 5.15 17.63
CA ASP A 102 4.91 4.38 18.25
C ASP A 102 5.47 3.33 17.27
N GLU A 103 4.67 2.89 16.30
CA GLU A 103 5.04 1.83 15.36
C GLU A 103 5.55 2.37 14.01
N VAL A 104 5.02 3.49 13.54
CA VAL A 104 5.36 4.07 12.23
C VAL A 104 6.02 5.44 12.43
N ALA A 105 7.36 5.44 12.52
CA ALA A 105 8.17 6.64 12.68
C ALA A 105 8.09 7.60 11.47
N GLY A 106 7.62 7.10 10.32
CA GLY A 106 7.30 7.92 9.16
C GLY A 106 7.30 7.11 7.87
N TYR A 107 6.83 7.74 6.80
CA TYR A 107 6.82 7.13 5.48
C TYR A 107 7.20 8.11 4.37
N SER A 108 7.56 7.57 3.20
CA SER A 108 7.78 8.36 1.99
C SER A 108 7.10 7.73 0.78
N CYS A 109 6.73 8.57 -0.18
CA CYS A 109 6.09 8.15 -1.43
C CYS A 109 6.87 8.69 -2.63
N GLU A 110 7.32 7.78 -3.49
CA GLU A 110 7.97 8.08 -4.76
C GLU A 110 7.08 7.59 -5.92
N PHE A 111 7.13 8.29 -7.05
CA PHE A 111 6.23 8.04 -8.17
C PHE A 111 6.99 8.05 -9.49
N ALA A 112 6.81 7.00 -10.27
CA ALA A 112 7.37 6.86 -11.60
C ALA A 112 6.31 6.40 -12.62
N ARG A 113 6.50 6.77 -13.88
CA ARG A 113 5.70 6.27 -15.01
C ARG A 113 6.33 4.99 -15.54
N THR A 114 5.53 3.99 -15.87
CA THR A 114 6.01 2.67 -16.33
C THR A 114 5.03 2.03 -17.33
N ALA A 115 5.50 1.05 -18.09
CA ALA A 115 4.64 0.10 -18.82
C ALA A 115 4.27 -1.12 -17.98
N ASP A 116 5.07 -1.44 -16.95
CA ASP A 116 4.87 -2.52 -15.98
C ASP A 116 4.50 -1.92 -14.61
N PRO A 117 3.20 -1.68 -14.33
CA PRO A 117 2.76 -1.08 -13.09
C PRO A 117 2.92 -2.03 -11.91
N ARG A 118 3.42 -1.49 -10.80
CA ARG A 118 3.67 -2.20 -9.54
C ARG A 118 3.86 -1.22 -8.39
N ILE A 119 3.77 -1.71 -7.16
CA ILE A 119 4.13 -0.97 -5.96
C ILE A 119 5.25 -1.72 -5.28
N VAL A 120 6.37 -1.05 -5.03
CA VAL A 120 7.47 -1.62 -4.23
C VAL A 120 7.39 -1.01 -2.84
N VAL A 121 7.25 -1.86 -1.84
CA VAL A 121 7.16 -1.46 -0.42
C VAL A 121 8.43 -1.91 0.27
N THR A 122 9.17 -0.96 0.84
CA THR A 122 10.35 -1.23 1.66
C THR A 122 10.07 -0.83 3.09
N ILE A 123 10.31 -1.74 4.03
CA ILE A 123 10.10 -1.53 5.47
C ILE A 123 11.47 -1.63 6.13
N GLU A 124 11.86 -0.60 6.86
CA GLU A 124 13.12 -0.55 7.59
C GLU A 124 12.88 -0.22 9.05
N ASP A 125 13.66 -0.81 9.95
CA ASP A 125 13.64 -0.40 11.36
C ASP A 125 13.95 1.10 11.44
N GLY A 126 13.10 1.83 12.17
CA GLY A 126 13.31 3.21 12.52
C GLY A 126 14.53 3.33 13.42
N LEU A 127 15.37 4.32 13.15
CA LEU A 127 16.38 4.76 14.10
C LEU A 127 15.61 5.35 15.30
N ALA A 128 15.77 4.74 16.47
CA ALA A 128 15.34 5.30 17.74
C ALA A 128 16.14 6.57 18.07
#